data_AF-A0A354J8B7-F1
#
_entry.id   AF-A0A354J8B7-F1
#
_cell.length_a   1.000
_cell.length_b   1.000
_cell.length_c   1.000
_cell.angle_alpha   90.00
_cell.angle_beta   90.00
_cell.angle_gamma   90.00
#
_symmetry.space_group_name_H-M   'P 1'
#
loop_
_entity.id
_entity.type
_entity.pdbx_description
1 polymer ?
#
loop_
_entity_poly.entity_id
_entity_poly.type
_entity_poly.pdbx_seq_one_letter_code
_entity_poly.pdbx_strand_id
1 'polypeptide(L)'
;MIEAPFAVINADDYYGVHAFAAIYHFLVSTQEDKKYRYAMAGYILENTLTEHGSVARGVCEITKEGYLKEIHERTRIEKCEDGARYAEERKTWTFIPGGQLQN
;
A
#
# COMPACT_ATOMS: atom_id res chain seq x y z
N MET A 1 25.82 -8.84 5.43
CA MET A 1 25.09 -7.86 4.61
C MET A 1 24.42 -8.63 3.48
N ILE A 2 23.25 -8.21 3.01
CA ILE A 2 22.60 -8.86 1.85
C ILE A 2 23.07 -8.11 0.60
N GLU A 3 23.60 -8.85 -0.38
CA GLU A 3 24.17 -8.33 -1.63
C GLU A 3 23.38 -8.81 -2.86
N ALA A 4 22.06 -8.84 -2.75
CA ALA A 4 21.15 -9.25 -3.83
C ALA A 4 19.81 -8.53 -3.69
N PRO A 5 18.98 -8.44 -4.75
CA PRO A 5 17.61 -7.96 -4.63
C PRO A 5 16.85 -8.75 -3.55
N PHE A 6 16.11 -8.03 -2.69
CA PHE A 6 15.37 -8.63 -1.59
C PHE A 6 14.02 -7.94 -1.39
N ALA A 7 13.10 -8.63 -0.73
CA ALA A 7 11.83 -8.08 -0.29
C ALA A 7 11.82 -7.93 1.23
N VAL A 8 11.07 -6.94 1.73
CA VAL A 8 10.77 -6.76 3.15
C VAL A 8 9.27 -7.00 3.33
N ILE A 9 8.91 -7.84 4.30
CA ILE A 9 7.52 -8.18 4.62
C ILE A 9 7.35 -8.24 6.14
N ASN A 10 6.13 -8.01 6.62
CA ASN A 10 5.76 -8.31 7.99
C ASN A 10 5.64 -9.83 8.17
N ALA A 11 5.87 -10.31 9.39
CA ALA A 11 5.86 -11.74 9.69
C ALA A 11 4.44 -12.29 9.94
N ASP A 12 3.49 -11.42 10.23
CA ASP A 12 2.13 -11.73 10.67
C ASP A 12 1.03 -11.36 9.66
N ASP A 13 1.41 -10.77 8.51
CA ASP A 13 0.49 -10.42 7.44
C ASP A 13 0.41 -11.51 6.36
N TYR A 14 -0.80 -11.76 5.86
CA TYR A 14 -1.03 -12.60 4.69
C TYR A 14 -1.17 -11.75 3.42
N TYR A 15 -0.22 -11.92 2.50
CA TYR A 15 -0.15 -11.13 1.25
C TYR A 15 -0.77 -11.81 0.02
N GLY A 16 -1.00 -13.12 0.08
CA GLY A 16 -1.51 -13.90 -1.04
C GLY A 16 -0.47 -14.22 -2.12
N VAL A 17 -0.66 -15.36 -2.81
CA VAL A 17 0.31 -15.93 -3.75
C VAL A 17 0.66 -15.00 -4.92
N HIS A 18 -0.31 -14.21 -5.39
CA HIS A 18 -0.12 -13.30 -6.52
C HIS A 18 0.85 -12.16 -6.19
N ALA A 19 0.81 -11.62 -4.98
CA ALA A 19 1.73 -10.56 -4.55
C ALA A 19 3.16 -11.09 -4.48
N PHE A 20 3.35 -12.28 -3.91
CA PHE A 20 4.67 -12.93 -3.87
C PHE A 20 5.21 -13.21 -5.26
N ALA A 21 4.38 -13.75 -6.17
CA ALA A 21 4.78 -14.00 -7.55
C ALA A 21 5.17 -12.69 -8.28
N ALA A 22 4.38 -11.63 -8.14
CA ALA A 22 4.65 -10.34 -8.77
C ALA A 22 5.97 -9.71 -8.29
N ILE A 23 6.20 -9.69 -6.97
CA ILE A 23 7.45 -9.17 -6.40
C ILE A 23 8.64 -10.06 -6.80
N TYR A 24 8.50 -11.38 -6.79
CA TYR A 24 9.53 -12.29 -7.28
C TYR A 24 9.92 -11.97 -8.73
N HIS A 25 8.93 -11.88 -9.62
CA HIS A 25 9.17 -11.55 -11.03
C HIS A 25 9.85 -10.20 -11.20
N PHE A 26 9.48 -9.18 -10.42
CA PHE A 26 10.15 -7.89 -10.40
C PHE A 26 11.63 -8.05 -10.00
N LEU A 27 11.91 -8.68 -8.86
CA LEU A 27 13.26 -8.82 -8.32
C LEU A 27 14.22 -9.56 -9.28
N VAL A 28 13.74 -10.61 -9.97
CA VAL A 28 14.59 -11.38 -10.91
C VAL A 28 14.70 -10.77 -12.30
N SER A 29 13.82 -9.83 -12.66
CA SER A 29 13.85 -9.13 -13.96
C SER A 29 14.50 -7.75 -13.89
N THR A 30 14.86 -7.29 -12.69
CA THR A 30 15.47 -5.97 -12.50
C THR A 30 16.86 -5.97 -13.12
N GLN A 31 17.14 -5.02 -14.00
CA GLN A 31 18.47 -4.88 -14.62
C GLN A 31 19.48 -4.39 -13.60
N GLU A 32 20.66 -5.01 -13.59
CA GLU A 32 21.85 -4.52 -12.90
C GLU A 32 22.44 -3.34 -13.68
N ASP A 33 21.83 -2.17 -13.52
CA ASP A 33 22.41 -0.91 -13.97
C ASP A 33 22.62 0.03 -12.77
N LYS A 34 23.07 1.26 -13.04
CA LYS A 34 23.37 2.26 -12.00
C LYS A 34 22.12 2.80 -11.29
N LYS A 35 20.90 2.40 -11.68
CA LYS A 35 19.65 2.91 -11.12
C LYS A 35 19.02 1.87 -10.21
N TYR A 36 18.82 2.24 -8.95
CA TYR A 36 17.98 1.49 -8.05
C TYR A 36 16.52 1.56 -8.50
N ARG A 37 15.90 0.40 -8.65
CA ARG A 37 14.48 0.25 -8.95
C ARG A 37 13.80 -0.42 -7.77
N TYR A 38 12.69 0.15 -7.33
CA TYR A 38 11.90 -0.34 -6.21
C TYR A 38 10.49 -0.64 -6.68
N ALA A 39 9.83 -1.54 -5.96
CA ALA A 39 8.42 -1.85 -6.14
C ALA A 39 7.78 -2.10 -4.78
N MET A 40 6.45 -1.96 -4.72
CA MET A 40 5.66 -2.33 -3.56
C MET A 40 4.42 -3.09 -4.03
N ALA A 41 3.94 -4.04 -3.22
CA ALA A 41 2.64 -4.65 -3.41
C ALA A 41 1.56 -3.76 -2.77
N GLY A 42 0.84 -3.01 -3.60
CA GLY A 42 -0.31 -2.21 -3.18
C GLY A 42 -1.59 -3.05 -3.10
N TYR A 43 -2.47 -2.71 -2.16
CA TYR A 43 -3.78 -3.33 -2.00
C TYR A 43 -4.87 -2.26 -2.01
N ILE A 44 -6.05 -2.63 -2.51
CA ILE A 44 -7.23 -1.76 -2.45
C ILE A 44 -7.61 -1.57 -0.98
N LEU A 45 -7.63 -0.32 -0.52
CA LEU A 45 -7.79 0.04 0.89
C LEU A 45 -9.03 -0.60 1.52
N GLU A 46 -10.18 -0.55 0.83
CA GLU A 46 -11.46 -1.08 1.31
C GLU A 46 -11.41 -2.55 1.73
N ASN A 47 -10.63 -3.36 1.02
CA ASN A 47 -10.48 -4.79 1.30
C ASN A 47 -9.69 -5.05 2.58
N THR A 48 -9.09 -4.01 3.17
CA THR A 48 -8.24 -4.10 4.37
C THR A 48 -8.88 -3.47 5.60
N LEU A 49 -10.11 -2.96 5.47
CA LEU A 49 -10.87 -2.32 6.55
C LEU A 49 -11.67 -3.34 7.36
N THR A 50 -11.99 -2.97 8.60
CA THR A 50 -12.83 -3.75 9.51
C THR A 50 -14.14 -3.02 9.78
N GLU A 51 -15.23 -3.76 10.02
CA GLU A 51 -16.51 -3.22 10.50
C GLU A 51 -16.44 -2.78 11.98
N HIS A 52 -15.44 -3.30 12.71
CA HIS A 52 -15.33 -3.11 14.16
C HIS A 52 -14.05 -2.35 14.49
N GLY A 53 -14.06 -1.04 14.23
CA GLY A 53 -13.02 -0.11 14.65
C GLY A 53 -12.22 0.50 13.50
N SER A 54 -11.05 1.03 13.83
CA SER A 54 -10.17 1.71 12.88
C SER A 54 -8.88 0.93 12.64
N VAL A 55 -8.31 1.08 11.45
CA VAL A 55 -7.00 0.51 11.09
C VAL A 55 -5.96 1.61 10.86
N ALA A 56 -4.68 1.23 10.95
CA ALA A 56 -3.56 2.04 10.50
C ALA A 56 -3.03 1.52 9.14
N ARG A 57 -2.90 2.40 8.15
CA ARG A 57 -2.37 2.07 6.81
C ARG A 57 -1.59 3.25 6.22
N GLY A 58 -0.59 2.95 5.41
CA GLY A 58 -0.03 3.91 4.46
C GLY A 58 -0.98 4.08 3.28
N VAL A 59 -1.54 5.27 3.09
CA VAL A 59 -2.37 5.61 1.93
C VAL A 59 -1.47 6.18 0.86
N CYS A 60 -1.41 5.49 -0.28
CA CYS A 60 -0.56 5.85 -1.41
C CYS A 60 -1.32 6.70 -2.43
N GLU A 61 -0.65 7.73 -2.95
CA GLU A 61 -1.00 8.42 -4.20
C GLU A 61 -0.05 7.91 -5.30
N ILE A 62 -0.58 7.46 -6.43
CA ILE A 62 0.21 6.99 -7.57
C ILE A 62 0.09 7.98 -8.73
N THR A 63 1.04 7.96 -9.66
CA THR A 63 0.93 8.68 -10.92
C THR A 63 0.13 7.86 -11.94
N LYS A 64 -0.28 8.50 -13.04
CA LYS A 64 -0.96 7.82 -14.15
C LYS A 64 -0.15 6.67 -14.77
N GLU A 65 1.16 6.71 -14.64
CA GLU A 65 2.09 5.68 -15.11
C GLU A 65 2.28 4.54 -14.09
N GLY A 66 1.60 4.59 -12.94
CA GLY A 66 1.63 3.56 -11.91
C GLY A 66 2.80 3.67 -10.93
N TYR A 67 3.50 4.80 -10.88
CA TYR A 67 4.57 5.03 -9.90
C TYR A 67 4.02 5.60 -8.61
N LEU A 68 4.59 5.20 -7.47
CA LEU A 68 4.30 5.84 -6.19
C LEU A 68 4.75 7.30 -6.23
N LYS A 69 3.81 8.23 -6.05
CA LYS A 69 4.07 9.67 -5.93
C LYS A 69 4.31 10.05 -4.47
N GLU A 70 3.43 9.61 -3.58
CA GLU A 70 3.51 9.89 -2.15
C GLU A 70 2.83 8.78 -1.34
N ILE A 71 3.25 8.60 -0.08
CA ILE A 71 2.57 7.72 0.88
C ILE A 71 2.43 8.45 2.23
N HIS A 72 1.21 8.45 2.77
CA HIS A 72 0.91 9.05 4.08
C HIS A 72 0.46 7.98 5.05
N GLU A 73 1.13 7.86 6.19
CA GLU A 73 0.66 6.99 7.26
C GLU A 73 -0.58 7.60 7.92
N ARG A 74 -1.69 6.86 7.88
CA ARG A 74 -2.95 7.20 8.54
C ARG A 74 -3.20 6.20 9.65
N THR A 75 -3.17 6.65 10.88
CA THR A 75 -3.27 5.78 12.08
C THR A 75 -4.71 5.44 12.47
N ARG A 76 -5.70 6.12 11.86
CA ARG A 76 -7.12 5.92 12.15
C ARG A 76 -7.96 6.04 10.89
N ILE A 77 -8.09 4.95 10.16
CA ILE A 77 -8.99 4.80 9.00
C ILE A 77 -10.20 3.97 9.41
N GLU A 78 -11.40 4.44 9.10
CA GLU A 78 -12.67 3.75 9.32
C GLU A 78 -13.39 3.53 7.99
N LYS A 79 -14.14 2.42 7.89
CA LYS A 79 -15.03 2.15 6.76
C LYS A 79 -16.30 3.02 6.86
N CYS A 80 -16.84 3.44 5.73
CA CYS A 80 -18.15 4.09 5.61
C CYS A 80 -18.91 3.54 4.38
N GLU A 81 -20.18 3.93 4.21
CA GLU A 81 -21.03 3.42 3.11
C GLU A 81 -20.39 3.55 1.73
N ASP A 82 -19.74 4.69 1.44
CA ASP A 82 -19.19 5.00 0.12
C ASP A 82 -17.66 4.86 0.01
N GLY A 83 -16.99 4.24 0.99
CA GLY A 83 -15.54 4.03 0.97
C GLY A 83 -14.89 4.04 2.36
N ALA A 84 -13.94 4.94 2.56
CA ALA A 84 -13.20 5.06 3.82
C ALA A 84 -13.11 6.52 4.28
N ARG A 85 -12.77 6.73 5.55
CA ARG A 85 -12.43 8.05 6.09
C ARG A 85 -11.30 7.94 7.09
N TYR A 86 -10.47 8.97 7.19
CA TYR A 86 -9.42 9.05 8.19
C TYR A 86 -9.50 10.33 9.01
N ALA A 87 -8.95 10.31 10.23
CA ALA A 87 -8.87 11.50 11.07
C ALA A 87 -7.44 11.74 11.55
N GLU A 88 -6.96 12.98 11.37
CA GLU A 88 -5.74 13.47 12.00
C GLU A 88 -6.11 14.03 13.39
N GLU A 89 -5.44 13.54 14.44
CA GLU A 89 -5.58 14.03 15.82
C GLU A 89 -7.01 14.01 16.42
N ARG A 90 -7.88 13.12 15.91
CA ARG A 90 -9.26 12.88 16.39
C ARG A 90 -10.24 14.06 16.24
N LYS A 91 -9.93 15.11 15.46
CA LYS A 91 -10.79 16.32 15.38
C LYS A 91 -11.59 16.46 14.10
N THR A 92 -11.06 16.00 12.96
CA THR A 92 -11.71 16.15 11.65
C THR A 92 -11.60 14.88 10.83
N TRP A 93 -12.68 14.50 10.14
CA TRP A 93 -12.72 13.36 9.22
C TRP A 93 -12.50 13.83 7.78
N THR A 94 -11.58 13.18 7.08
CA THR A 94 -11.35 13.33 5.64
C THR A 94 -11.80 12.07 4.93
N PHE A 95 -12.63 12.21 3.91
CA PHE A 95 -13.16 11.09 3.12
C PHE A 95 -12.14 10.63 2.06
N ILE A 96 -12.05 9.32 1.89
CA ILE A 96 -11.32 8.63 0.83
C ILE A 96 -12.37 7.91 -0.03
N PRO A 97 -12.57 8.34 -1.28
CA PRO A 97 -13.50 7.69 -2.19
C PRO A 97 -13.16 6.22 -2.41
N GLY A 98 -14.19 5.39 -2.54
CA GLY A 98 -13.99 3.99 -2.87
C GLY A 98 -13.42 3.72 -4.26
N GLY A 99 -12.89 2.52 -4.47
CA GLY A 99 -12.38 2.01 -5.75
C GLY A 99 -10.98 2.49 -6.13
N GLN A 100 -10.26 3.19 -5.25
CA GLN A 100 -8.95 3.73 -5.57
C GLN A 100 -7.79 2.77 -5.25
N LEU A 101 -7.15 2.25 -6.30
CA LEU A 101 -5.69 2.36 -6.40
C LEU A 101 -5.47 3.80 -6.91
N GLN A 102 -5.05 4.74 -6.05
CA GLN A 102 -5.14 6.18 -6.37
C GLN A 102 -4.30 6.55 -7.59
N ASN A 103 -4.94 6.70 -8.75
CA ASN A 103 -4.40 7.21 -10.02
C ASN A 103 -3.83 8.65 -9.93
#